data_AF-A0A6P6U7S6-F1
#
_entry.id   AF-A0A6P6U7S6-F1
#
_cell.length_a   1.000
_cell.length_b   1.000
_cell.length_c   1.000
_cell.angle_alpha   90.00
_cell.angle_beta   90.00
_cell.angle_gamma   90.00
#
_symmetry.space_group_name_H-M   'P 1'
#
loop_
_entity.id
_entity.type
_entity.pdbx_description
1 polymer ?
#
loop_
_entity_poly.entity_id
_entity_poly.type
_entity_poly.pdbx_seq_one_letter_code
_entity_poly.pdbx_strand_id
1 'polypeptide(L)'
;MIIPYDGKEAFLNRLIESVFGDLNIYASDLYQMTNRCILSPTNNAVDDVNQIIIDRFPKDPHVYISSDRTLNEKDQGDYEDFLNSLSPKGLPPHKLILKENCPVILPRNLNPMEGLCNGTRLICRDSGTTLFVQRLQWTLDDVGIYLREPVFSHGQLYVALSRAKSSSAVKVLIVPATYRDTVTECKTRNVVFDEVLTLAKQ
;
A
#
# COMPACT_ATOMS: atom_id res chain seq x y z
N MET A 1 -12.76 13.81 4.41
CA MET A 1 -12.01 15.07 4.21
C MET A 1 -11.20 14.96 2.93
N ILE A 2 -11.26 15.96 2.04
CA ILE A 2 -10.43 15.99 0.83
C ILE A 2 -9.14 16.76 1.13
N ILE A 3 -8.01 16.19 0.73
CA ILE A 3 -6.69 16.83 0.85
C ILE A 3 -6.43 17.57 -0.46
N PRO A 4 -6.17 18.89 -0.41
CA PRO A 4 -5.91 19.67 -1.61
C PRO A 4 -4.61 19.19 -2.27
N TYR A 5 -4.67 19.03 -3.58
CA TYR A 5 -3.49 18.90 -4.42
C TYR A 5 -3.05 20.29 -4.86
N ASP A 6 -1.82 20.67 -4.54
CA ASP A 6 -1.24 21.98 -4.85
C ASP A 6 -0.08 21.89 -5.87
N GLY A 7 0.08 20.73 -6.53
CA GLY A 7 1.15 20.50 -7.51
C GLY A 7 2.55 20.38 -6.92
N LYS A 8 2.70 20.46 -5.59
CA LYS A 8 4.00 20.35 -4.91
C LYS A 8 4.26 18.92 -4.49
N GLU A 9 5.52 18.49 -4.48
CA GLU A 9 5.93 17.13 -4.06
C GLU A 9 5.46 16.72 -2.65
N ALA A 10 5.15 17.69 -1.78
CA ALA A 10 4.69 17.46 -0.42
C ALA A 10 3.22 17.00 -0.27
N PHE A 11 2.46 16.88 -1.35
CA PHE A 11 1.04 16.48 -1.28
C PHE A 11 0.84 15.08 -0.66
N LEU A 12 1.72 14.13 -0.97
CA LEU A 12 1.72 12.79 -0.36
C LEU A 12 2.03 12.84 1.13
N ASN A 13 2.95 13.72 1.52
CA ASN A 13 3.31 13.93 2.93
C ASN A 13 2.10 14.36 3.75
N ARG A 14 1.27 15.27 3.23
CA ARG A 14 0.02 15.68 3.88
C ARG A 14 -0.97 14.54 4.03
N LEU A 15 -1.08 13.66 3.01
CA LEU A 15 -1.92 12.46 3.14
C LEU A 15 -1.41 11.54 4.24
N ILE A 16 -0.12 11.23 4.22
CA ILE A 16 0.51 10.37 5.22
C ILE A 16 0.32 10.95 6.62
N GLU A 17 0.60 12.23 6.85
CA GLU A 17 0.43 12.89 8.15
C GLU A 17 -1.05 12.94 8.57
N SER A 18 -1.98 13.11 7.64
CA SER A 18 -3.41 13.12 7.97
C SER A 18 -3.98 11.74 8.38
N VAL A 19 -3.38 10.66 7.87
CA VAL A 19 -3.81 9.27 8.12
C VAL A 19 -3.03 8.66 9.26
N PHE A 20 -1.72 8.88 9.28
CA PHE A 20 -0.77 8.24 10.18
C PHE A 20 -0.12 9.22 11.17
N GLY A 21 -0.46 10.50 11.22
CA GLY A 21 0.17 11.42 12.19
C GLY A 21 1.70 11.48 12.12
N ASP A 22 2.34 11.67 13.27
CA ASP A 22 3.80 11.67 13.40
C ASP A 22 4.32 10.24 13.58
N LEU A 23 5.08 9.77 12.59
CA LEU A 23 5.60 8.40 12.57
C LEU A 23 6.58 8.10 13.72
N ASN A 24 7.20 9.13 14.31
CA ASN A 24 8.13 8.97 15.42
C ASN A 24 7.44 8.57 16.74
N ILE A 25 6.17 8.98 16.93
CA ILE A 25 5.39 8.63 18.12
C ILE A 25 5.16 7.11 18.19
N TYR A 26 5.16 6.42 17.04
CA TYR A 26 4.89 4.98 16.96
C TYR A 26 6.04 4.08 17.40
N ALA A 27 7.23 4.63 17.63
CA ALA A 27 8.28 3.89 18.33
C ALA A 27 7.86 3.54 19.77
N SER A 28 6.91 4.29 20.34
CA SER A 28 6.46 4.15 21.74
C SER A 28 5.11 3.44 21.91
N ASP A 29 4.19 3.54 20.94
CA ASP A 29 2.88 2.89 20.97
C ASP A 29 2.48 2.33 19.60
N LEU A 30 2.67 1.01 19.47
CA LEU A 30 2.37 0.26 18.25
C LEU A 30 0.88 0.14 17.93
N TYR A 31 0.01 0.22 18.94
CA TYR A 31 -1.42 0.01 18.74
C TYR A 31 -2.05 1.13 17.92
N GLN A 32 -1.46 2.33 17.94
CA GLN A 32 -1.93 3.48 17.17
C GLN A 32 -1.76 3.32 15.66
N MET A 33 -0.86 2.45 15.18
CA MET A 33 -0.68 2.17 13.75
C MET A 33 -1.66 1.14 13.19
N THR A 34 -2.11 0.23 14.04
CA THR A 34 -2.83 -1.01 13.68
C THR A 34 -4.02 -0.78 12.75
N ASN A 35 -4.71 0.33 12.98
CA ASN A 35 -6.02 0.63 12.48
C ASN A 35 -6.00 1.70 11.38
N ARG A 36 -4.85 1.97 10.78
CA ARG A 36 -4.69 2.98 9.74
C ARG A 36 -4.27 2.33 8.43
N CYS A 37 -4.70 2.86 7.29
CA CYS A 37 -4.17 2.43 5.99
C CYS A 37 -4.39 3.49 4.90
N ILE A 38 -3.53 3.49 3.89
CA ILE A 38 -3.76 4.19 2.63
C ILE A 38 -4.06 3.14 1.56
N LEU A 39 -5.14 3.36 0.82
CA LEU A 39 -5.58 2.53 -0.31
C LEU A 39 -5.34 3.29 -1.61
N SER A 40 -4.89 2.57 -2.64
CA SER A 40 -4.69 3.11 -3.98
C SER A 40 -5.11 2.08 -5.05
N PRO A 41 -5.57 2.49 -6.24
CA PRO A 41 -5.97 1.58 -7.32
C PRO A 41 -4.82 0.80 -7.96
N THR A 42 -3.58 1.32 -7.92
CA THR A 42 -2.42 0.73 -8.61
C THR A 42 -1.28 0.44 -7.64
N ASN A 43 -0.54 -0.65 -7.88
CA ASN A 43 0.60 -1.04 -7.05
C ASN A 43 1.71 0.03 -7.08
N ASN A 44 2.01 0.62 -8.25
CA ASN A 44 3.03 1.67 -8.33
C ASN A 44 2.74 2.85 -7.38
N ALA A 45 1.49 3.27 -7.27
CA ALA A 45 1.10 4.34 -6.35
C ALA A 45 1.13 3.88 -4.87
N VAL A 46 0.93 2.59 -4.60
CA VAL A 46 1.15 2.00 -3.28
C VAL A 46 2.65 2.00 -2.95
N ASP A 47 3.50 1.67 -3.92
CA ASP A 47 4.96 1.61 -3.75
C ASP A 47 5.53 2.99 -3.43
N ASP A 48 5.08 4.06 -4.10
CA ASP A 48 5.46 5.45 -3.78
C ASP A 48 5.18 5.78 -2.29
N VAL A 49 3.97 5.44 -1.82
CA VAL A 49 3.54 5.72 -0.45
C VAL A 49 4.32 4.86 0.55
N ASN A 50 4.49 3.58 0.27
CA ASN A 50 5.25 2.65 1.10
C ASN A 50 6.71 3.10 1.25
N GLN A 51 7.33 3.60 0.18
CA GLN A 51 8.70 4.10 0.21
C GLN A 51 8.84 5.34 1.12
N ILE A 52 7.93 6.32 1.01
CA ILE A 52 7.95 7.49 1.88
C ILE A 52 7.73 7.09 3.35
N ILE A 53 6.81 6.16 3.61
CA ILE A 53 6.52 5.69 4.97
C ILE A 53 7.72 4.95 5.55
N ILE A 54 8.32 4.00 4.82
CA ILE A 54 9.47 3.24 5.32
C ILE A 54 10.65 4.17 5.58
N ASP A 55 10.92 5.16 4.74
CA ASP A 55 12.02 6.11 4.94
C ASP A 55 11.84 6.94 6.22
N ARG A 56 10.59 7.27 6.57
CA ARG A 56 10.25 8.01 7.80
C ARG A 56 10.30 7.21 9.08
N PHE A 57 10.29 5.87 9.04
CA PHE A 57 10.42 5.08 10.26
C PHE A 57 11.79 5.32 10.91
N PRO A 58 11.86 5.57 12.23
CA PRO A 58 13.07 6.06 12.89
C PRO A 58 14.17 5.01 13.05
N LYS A 59 13.85 3.73 12.81
CA LYS A 59 14.74 2.60 13.02
C LYS A 59 15.53 2.27 11.76
N ASP A 60 16.68 1.63 11.95
CA ASP A 60 17.56 1.26 10.85
C ASP A 60 16.89 0.21 9.94
N PRO A 61 17.09 0.32 8.61
CA PRO A 61 16.53 -0.63 7.66
C PRO A 61 17.27 -1.96 7.72
N HIS A 62 16.51 -3.05 7.79
CA HIS A 62 16.96 -4.39 7.46
C HIS A 62 16.56 -4.70 6.01
N VAL A 63 17.53 -5.08 5.19
CA VAL A 63 17.33 -5.33 3.76
C VAL A 63 17.38 -6.83 3.49
N TYR A 64 16.27 -7.37 2.99
CA TYR A 64 16.17 -8.73 2.47
C TYR A 64 16.30 -8.70 0.95
N ILE A 65 17.20 -9.53 0.43
CA ILE A 65 17.43 -9.70 -1.01
C ILE A 65 16.94 -11.10 -1.40
N SER A 66 16.10 -11.19 -2.43
CA SER A 66 15.67 -12.49 -2.97
C SER A 66 16.87 -13.20 -3.59
N SER A 67 16.89 -14.53 -3.45
CA SER A 67 17.91 -15.37 -4.07
C SER A 67 17.20 -16.29 -5.06
N ASP A 68 17.00 -15.81 -6.28
CA ASP A 68 16.40 -16.58 -7.36
C ASP A 68 17.48 -17.41 -8.07
N ARG A 69 17.16 -18.67 -8.39
CA ARG A 69 18.09 -19.59 -9.06
C ARG A 69 17.51 -20.09 -10.36
N THR A 70 18.32 -20.08 -11.41
CA THR A 70 18.00 -20.73 -12.67
C THR A 70 18.02 -22.26 -12.50
N LEU A 71 17.30 -22.98 -13.37
CA LEU A 71 17.36 -24.45 -13.41
C LEU A 71 18.75 -24.97 -13.83
N ASN A 72 19.46 -24.18 -14.63
CA ASN A 72 20.82 -24.47 -15.10
C ASN A 72 21.75 -23.37 -14.58
N GLU A 73 22.66 -23.75 -13.67
CA GLU A 73 23.58 -22.82 -13.00
C GLU A 73 24.47 -22.02 -13.98
N LYS A 74 24.71 -22.55 -15.17
CA LYS A 74 25.50 -21.86 -16.21
C LYS A 74 24.83 -20.58 -16.70
N ASP A 75 23.51 -20.53 -16.62
CA ASP A 75 22.70 -19.41 -17.10
C ASP A 75 22.49 -18.37 -15.99
N GLN A 76 22.92 -18.64 -14.74
CA GLN A 76 22.65 -17.78 -13.60
C GLN A 76 23.20 -16.37 -13.82
N GLY A 77 24.46 -16.23 -14.25
CA GLY A 77 25.08 -14.93 -14.46
C GLY A 77 24.44 -14.13 -15.59
N ASP A 78 23.93 -14.80 -16.63
CA ASP A 78 23.31 -14.13 -17.78
C ASP A 78 21.92 -13.57 -17.45
N TYR A 79 21.20 -14.19 -16.49
CA TYR A 79 19.84 -13.80 -16.14
C TYR A 79 19.71 -13.11 -14.78
N GLU A 80 20.77 -12.97 -13.99
CA GLU A 80 20.70 -12.44 -12.62
C GLU A 80 20.05 -11.05 -12.56
N ASP A 81 20.51 -10.09 -13.35
CA ASP A 81 19.93 -8.74 -13.41
C ASP A 81 18.47 -8.75 -13.89
N PHE A 82 18.15 -9.64 -14.85
CA PHE A 82 16.79 -9.80 -15.34
C PHE A 82 15.88 -10.33 -14.23
N LEU A 83 16.29 -11.38 -13.52
CA LEU A 83 15.56 -11.96 -12.39
C LEU A 83 15.34 -10.92 -11.28
N ASN A 84 16.38 -10.16 -10.95
CA ASN A 84 16.32 -9.11 -9.93
C ASN A 84 15.37 -7.94 -10.32
N SER A 85 15.11 -7.75 -11.62
CA SER A 85 14.17 -6.75 -12.12
C SER A 85 12.71 -7.22 -12.15
N LEU A 86 12.44 -8.52 -11.97
CA LEU A 86 11.09 -9.07 -12.06
C LEU A 86 10.21 -8.58 -10.91
N SER A 87 9.06 -7.99 -11.26
CA SER A 87 8.03 -7.53 -10.31
C SER A 87 6.63 -8.07 -10.65
N PRO A 88 6.44 -9.39 -10.84
CA PRO A 88 5.15 -9.95 -11.24
C PRO A 88 4.14 -9.88 -10.09
N LYS A 89 2.85 -9.78 -10.45
CA LYS A 89 1.75 -9.74 -9.46
C LYS A 89 1.79 -10.98 -8.56
N GLY A 90 1.83 -10.76 -7.24
CA GLY A 90 1.78 -11.82 -6.24
C GLY A 90 3.14 -12.36 -5.78
N LEU A 91 4.25 -11.86 -6.33
CA LEU A 91 5.59 -12.09 -5.78
C LEU A 91 6.08 -10.83 -5.05
N PRO A 92 6.82 -11.00 -3.93
CA PRO A 92 7.49 -9.88 -3.30
C PRO A 92 8.60 -9.34 -4.23
N PRO A 93 8.98 -8.06 -4.10
CA PRO A 93 10.09 -7.49 -4.86
C PRO A 93 11.40 -8.20 -4.50
N HIS A 94 12.37 -8.16 -5.43
CA HIS A 94 13.72 -8.67 -5.20
C HIS A 94 14.38 -8.06 -3.95
N LYS A 95 14.16 -6.77 -3.73
CA LYS A 95 14.63 -6.06 -2.54
C LYS A 95 13.44 -5.70 -1.65
N LEU A 96 13.41 -6.26 -0.44
CA LEU A 96 12.44 -5.93 0.59
C LEU A 96 13.13 -5.22 1.75
N ILE A 97 12.71 -3.99 2.05
CA ILE A 97 13.22 -3.20 3.16
C ILE A 97 12.20 -3.24 4.30
N LEU A 98 12.64 -3.67 5.48
CA LEU A 98 11.84 -3.68 6.70
C LEU A 98 12.53 -2.87 7.78
N LYS A 99 11.76 -2.23 8.67
CA LYS A 99 12.29 -1.51 9.83
C LYS A 99 11.61 -2.03 11.07
N GLU A 100 12.30 -1.99 12.20
CA GLU A 100 11.69 -2.36 13.47
C GLU A 100 10.41 -1.51 13.70
N ASN A 101 9.34 -2.18 14.14
CA ASN A 101 8.01 -1.64 14.39
C ASN A 101 7.20 -1.25 13.14
N CYS A 102 7.70 -1.50 11.91
CA CYS A 102 6.88 -1.24 10.72
C CYS A 102 5.79 -2.31 10.52
N PRO A 103 4.56 -1.91 10.12
CA PRO A 103 3.50 -2.85 9.79
C PRO A 103 3.76 -3.52 8.43
N VAL A 104 3.46 -4.81 8.33
CA VAL A 104 3.53 -5.60 7.09
C VAL A 104 2.25 -6.42 6.91
N ILE A 105 1.92 -6.77 5.67
CA ILE A 105 0.76 -7.58 5.33
C ILE A 105 1.23 -8.82 4.59
N LEU A 106 0.72 -10.00 4.98
CA LEU A 106 1.01 -11.23 4.27
C LEU A 106 0.37 -11.22 2.87
N PRO A 107 1.14 -11.39 1.79
CA PRO A 107 0.60 -11.45 0.42
C PRO A 107 0.08 -12.85 0.05
N ARG A 108 0.37 -13.87 0.88
CA ARG A 108 0.03 -15.28 0.61
C ARG A 108 -0.20 -16.01 1.93
N ASN A 109 -0.87 -17.15 1.84
CA ASN A 109 -1.08 -18.03 2.99
C ASN A 109 0.26 -18.63 3.42
N LEU A 110 0.65 -18.39 4.67
CA LEU A 110 1.86 -18.95 5.27
C LEU A 110 1.51 -20.14 6.16
N ASN A 111 0.55 -19.96 7.06
CA ASN A 111 0.04 -21.02 7.93
C ASN A 111 -1.44 -20.77 8.25
N PRO A 112 -2.37 -21.33 7.46
CA PRO A 112 -3.80 -21.15 7.67
C PRO A 112 -4.30 -21.64 9.04
N MET A 113 -3.67 -22.69 9.61
CA MET A 113 -4.07 -23.25 10.90
C MET A 113 -3.85 -22.26 12.06
N GLU A 114 -2.79 -21.45 11.95
CA GLU A 114 -2.47 -20.38 12.90
C GLU A 114 -3.13 -19.03 12.51
N GLY A 115 -3.93 -19.01 11.45
CA GLY A 115 -4.57 -17.81 10.92
C GLY A 115 -3.60 -16.84 10.23
N LEU A 116 -2.41 -17.31 9.82
CA LEU A 116 -1.45 -16.57 9.01
C LEU A 116 -1.78 -16.70 7.53
N CYS A 117 -2.90 -16.09 7.14
CA CYS A 117 -3.44 -16.10 5.78
C CYS A 117 -3.10 -14.81 5.02
N ASN A 118 -3.35 -14.81 3.71
CA ASN A 118 -3.30 -13.59 2.89
C ASN A 118 -4.14 -12.47 3.52
N GLY A 119 -3.58 -11.26 3.61
CA GLY A 119 -4.20 -10.10 4.24
C GLY A 119 -3.97 -9.98 5.75
N THR A 120 -3.29 -10.95 6.39
CA THR A 120 -2.95 -10.85 7.82
C THR A 120 -1.96 -9.72 8.04
N ARG A 121 -2.32 -8.78 8.92
CA ARG A 121 -1.47 -7.67 9.35
C ARG A 121 -0.55 -8.09 10.49
N LEU A 122 0.71 -7.71 10.36
CA LEU A 122 1.80 -8.10 11.23
C LEU A 122 2.66 -6.88 11.56
N ILE A 123 3.36 -6.89 12.69
CA ILE A 123 4.37 -5.87 13.03
C ILE A 123 5.74 -6.52 13.05
N CYS A 124 6.71 -5.92 12.36
CA CYS A 124 8.12 -6.31 12.43
C CYS A 124 8.69 -5.99 13.82
N ARG A 125 9.22 -6.99 14.50
CA ARG A 125 9.93 -6.87 15.78
C ARG A 125 11.35 -7.32 15.59
N ASP A 126 12.32 -6.52 16.00
CA ASP A 126 13.72 -6.92 15.98
C ASP A 126 14.11 -7.60 17.29
N SER A 127 14.69 -8.80 17.19
CA SER A 127 15.30 -9.51 18.31
C SER A 127 16.82 -9.66 18.13
N GLY A 128 17.44 -8.79 17.33
CA GLY A 128 18.88 -8.71 17.07
C GLY A 128 19.34 -9.51 15.85
N THR A 129 18.90 -10.77 15.70
CA THR A 129 19.27 -11.64 14.56
C THR A 129 18.09 -12.04 13.67
N THR A 130 16.85 -11.83 14.14
CA THR A 130 15.63 -12.28 13.46
C THR A 130 14.52 -11.28 13.66
N LEU A 131 13.87 -10.90 12.55
CA LEU A 131 12.60 -10.18 12.61
C LEU A 131 11.45 -11.16 12.89
N PHE A 132 10.72 -10.93 13.97
CA PHE A 132 9.48 -11.65 14.27
C PHE A 132 8.27 -10.80 13.92
N VAL A 133 7.15 -11.46 13.66
CA VAL A 133 5.90 -10.82 13.23
C VAL A 133 4.78 -11.07 14.24
N GLN A 134 4.22 -10.01 14.80
CA GLN A 134 3.09 -10.10 15.75
C GLN A 134 1.76 -9.76 15.07
N ARG A 135 0.73 -10.60 15.27
CA ARG A 135 -0.61 -10.42 14.68
C ARG A 135 -1.36 -9.24 15.26
N LEU A 136 -2.04 -8.50 14.39
CA LEU A 136 -2.90 -7.36 14.72
C LEU A 136 -4.39 -7.72 14.67
N GLN A 137 -5.21 -7.13 15.55
CA GLN A 137 -6.68 -7.27 15.54
C GLN A 137 -7.34 -6.17 14.70
N TRP A 138 -8.53 -6.46 14.16
CA TRP A 138 -9.14 -5.68 13.08
C TRP A 138 -10.11 -4.62 13.60
N THR A 139 -9.87 -3.36 13.21
CA THR A 139 -10.84 -2.42 12.64
C THR A 139 -10.09 -1.18 12.16
N LEU A 140 -10.48 -0.54 11.05
CA LEU A 140 -9.79 0.68 10.58
C LEU A 140 -10.42 1.93 11.20
N ASP A 141 -9.59 2.71 11.89
CA ASP A 141 -9.94 3.96 12.56
C ASP A 141 -9.73 5.16 11.63
N ASP A 142 -8.70 5.12 10.76
CA ASP A 142 -8.46 6.14 9.73
C ASP A 142 -8.09 5.48 8.39
N VAL A 143 -8.72 5.94 7.30
CA VAL A 143 -8.49 5.42 5.95
C VAL A 143 -8.14 6.55 5.00
N GLY A 144 -6.93 6.50 4.44
CA GLY A 144 -6.52 7.30 3.31
C GLY A 144 -6.91 6.64 1.99
N ILE A 145 -7.36 7.42 1.02
CA ILE A 145 -7.58 7.01 -0.36
C ILE A 145 -6.71 7.91 -1.23
N TYR A 146 -5.73 7.32 -1.90
CA TYR A 146 -4.82 8.01 -2.81
C TYR A 146 -5.15 7.66 -4.25
N LEU A 147 -5.50 8.68 -5.04
CA LEU A 147 -5.85 8.56 -6.44
C LEU A 147 -4.84 9.33 -7.29
N ARG A 148 -3.74 8.64 -7.62
CA ARG A 148 -2.71 9.16 -8.53
C ARG A 148 -3.25 9.37 -9.95
N GLU A 149 -4.17 8.49 -10.36
CA GLU A 149 -4.77 8.46 -11.68
C GLU A 149 -6.30 8.34 -11.54
N PRO A 150 -7.09 8.85 -12.49
CA PRO A 150 -8.56 8.90 -12.38
C PRO A 150 -9.24 7.54 -12.66
N VAL A 151 -8.60 6.43 -12.29
CA VAL A 151 -9.01 5.08 -12.70
C VAL A 151 -9.63 4.33 -11.53
N PHE A 152 -10.89 3.95 -11.70
CA PHE A 152 -11.55 2.93 -10.90
C PHE A 152 -12.31 2.00 -11.81
N SER A 153 -12.21 0.69 -11.57
CA SER A 153 -13.26 -0.22 -12.05
C SER A 153 -14.51 -0.06 -11.19
N HIS A 154 -15.67 -0.35 -11.78
CA HIS A 154 -16.97 -0.24 -11.09
C HIS A 154 -16.94 -0.92 -9.71
N GLY A 155 -17.17 -0.13 -8.66
CA GLY A 155 -17.27 -0.62 -7.27
C GLY A 155 -16.00 -0.50 -6.41
N GLN A 156 -14.81 -0.28 -6.98
CA GLN A 156 -13.56 -0.19 -6.19
C GLN A 156 -13.54 1.01 -5.23
N LEU A 157 -13.97 2.19 -5.68
CA LEU A 157 -14.05 3.39 -4.83
C LEU A 157 -15.03 3.18 -3.67
N TYR A 158 -16.18 2.56 -3.96
CA TYR A 158 -17.18 2.22 -2.95
C TYR A 158 -16.61 1.26 -1.89
N VAL A 159 -15.88 0.22 -2.33
CA VAL A 159 -15.20 -0.72 -1.45
C VAL A 159 -14.12 -0.05 -0.61
N ALA A 160 -13.41 0.95 -1.13
CA ALA A 160 -12.40 1.70 -0.39
C ALA A 160 -13.03 2.60 0.69
N LEU A 161 -14.09 3.32 0.33
CA LEU A 161 -14.82 4.20 1.24
C LEU A 161 -15.51 3.43 2.38
N SER A 162 -16.00 2.22 2.10
CA SER A 162 -16.68 1.38 3.10
C SER A 162 -15.73 0.73 4.13
N ARG A 163 -14.41 0.91 3.98
CA ARG A 163 -13.43 0.38 4.96
C ARG A 163 -13.35 1.17 6.26
N ALA A 164 -13.83 2.42 6.28
CA ALA A 164 -13.85 3.25 7.48
C ALA A 164 -15.19 3.15 8.22
N LYS A 165 -15.17 3.23 9.55
CA LYS A 165 -16.38 3.25 10.38
C LYS A 165 -17.17 4.56 10.29
N SER A 166 -16.52 5.66 9.91
CA SER A 166 -17.08 7.01 9.85
C SER A 166 -16.53 7.77 8.63
N SER A 167 -17.33 8.67 8.07
CA SER A 167 -16.89 9.56 6.99
C SER A 167 -15.79 10.55 7.44
N SER A 168 -15.73 10.89 8.73
CA SER A 168 -14.69 11.77 9.29
C SER A 168 -13.30 11.13 9.27
N ALA A 169 -13.25 9.80 9.35
CA ALA A 169 -12.05 8.97 9.29
C ALA A 169 -11.52 8.76 7.86
N VAL A 170 -12.27 9.16 6.84
CA VAL A 170 -11.83 9.03 5.44
C VAL A 170 -11.09 10.29 5.00
N LYS A 171 -9.84 10.13 4.56
CA LYS A 171 -9.03 11.17 3.92
C LYS A 171 -8.85 10.82 2.44
N VAL A 172 -9.17 11.73 1.53
CA VAL A 172 -9.08 11.46 0.08
C VAL A 172 -8.14 12.46 -0.56
N LEU A 173 -7.13 11.97 -1.26
CA LEU A 173 -6.22 12.76 -2.08
C LEU A 173 -6.40 12.37 -3.55
N ILE A 174 -6.78 13.33 -4.38
CA ILE A 174 -6.96 13.14 -5.83
C ILE A 174 -5.94 14.01 -6.53
N VAL A 175 -5.06 13.40 -7.33
CA VAL A 175 -4.21 14.13 -8.26
C VAL A 175 -5.09 14.57 -9.43
N PRO A 176 -5.22 15.87 -9.71
CA PRO A 176 -6.02 16.38 -10.82
C PRO A 176 -5.51 15.79 -12.12
N ALA A 177 -6.42 15.20 -12.89
CA ALA A 177 -6.15 14.87 -14.28
C ALA A 177 -6.56 16.05 -15.16
N THR A 178 -5.71 16.41 -16.11
CA THR A 178 -6.10 17.29 -17.22
C THR A 178 -6.96 16.50 -18.20
N TYR A 179 -8.12 17.04 -18.54
CA TYR A 179 -8.98 16.42 -19.55
C TYR A 179 -9.63 17.46 -20.43
N ARG A 180 -9.44 17.33 -21.76
CA ARG A 180 -9.92 18.31 -22.74
C ARG A 180 -9.61 19.74 -22.26
N ASP A 181 -8.37 19.94 -21.83
CA ASP A 181 -7.85 21.21 -21.31
C ASP A 181 -8.58 21.78 -20.07
N THR A 182 -9.42 20.98 -19.42
CA THR A 182 -10.11 21.34 -18.17
C THR A 182 -9.49 20.57 -17.01
N VAL A 183 -9.05 21.29 -15.97
CA VAL A 183 -8.60 20.69 -14.71
C VAL A 183 -9.82 20.31 -13.89
N THR A 184 -10.01 19.02 -13.62
CA THR A 184 -11.10 18.57 -12.74
C THR A 184 -10.56 18.32 -11.34
N GLU A 185 -10.69 19.33 -10.47
CA GLU A 185 -10.40 19.16 -9.05
C GLU A 185 -11.48 18.32 -8.38
N CYS A 186 -11.08 17.44 -7.47
CA CYS A 186 -11.97 16.64 -6.62
C CYS A 186 -12.96 15.70 -7.36
N LYS A 187 -12.72 15.37 -8.63
CA LYS A 187 -13.52 14.42 -9.40
C LYS A 187 -12.64 13.34 -9.99
N THR A 188 -13.11 12.10 -9.92
CA THR A 188 -12.49 10.94 -10.60
C THR A 188 -13.52 10.30 -11.52
N ARG A 189 -13.08 9.72 -12.63
CA ARG A 189 -13.97 8.97 -13.52
C ARG A 189 -14.17 7.56 -12.98
N ASN A 190 -15.33 7.01 -13.26
CA ASN A 190 -15.60 5.60 -13.07
C ASN A 190 -15.46 4.91 -14.43
N VAL A 191 -14.60 3.91 -14.53
CA VAL A 191 -14.49 3.06 -15.73
C VAL A 191 -15.47 1.91 -15.55
N VAL A 192 -16.52 1.94 -16.36
CA VAL A 192 -17.53 0.87 -16.40
C VAL A 192 -17.19 0.00 -17.61
N PHE A 193 -16.96 -1.28 -17.35
CA PHE A 193 -16.75 -2.29 -18.38
C PHE A 193 -18.05 -2.52 -19.17
N ASP A 194 -17.95 -2.74 -20.48
CA ASP A 194 -19.11 -2.89 -21.37
C ASP A 194 -20.02 -4.06 -20.95
N GLU A 195 -19.44 -5.09 -20.34
CA GLU A 195 -20.13 -6.25 -19.78
C GLU A 195 -21.12 -5.87 -18.66
N VAL A 196 -20.87 -4.78 -17.93
CA VAL A 196 -21.80 -4.27 -16.90
C VAL A 196 -22.95 -3.51 -17.55
N LEU A 197 -22.69 -2.81 -18.66
CA LEU A 197 -23.70 -2.04 -19.39
C LEU A 197 -24.66 -2.94 -20.16
N THR A 198 -24.22 -4.13 -20.59
CA THR A 198 -25.09 -5.13 -21.23
C THR A 198 -26.00 -5.83 -20.23
N LEU A 199 -25.55 -6.06 -18.99
CA LEU A 199 -26.36 -6.62 -17.91
C LEU A 199 -27.46 -5.65 -17.41
N ALA A 200 -27.21 -4.34 -17.45
CA ALA A 200 -28.18 -3.33 -16.99
C ALA A 200 -29.32 -3.04 -17.99
N LYS A 201 -29.30 -3.65 -19.18
CA LYS A 201 -30.32 -3.50 -20.23
C LYS A 201 -31.33 -4.66 -20.29
N GLN A 202 -31.30 -5.56 -19.31
CA GLN A 202 -32.30 -6.61 -19.08
C GLN A 202 -33.29 -6.17 -17.99
#